data_AF-A0A6D2L0V5-F1
#
_entry.id   AF-A0A6D2L0V5-F1
#
_cell.length_a   1.000
_cell.length_b   1.000
_cell.length_c   1.000
_cell.angle_alpha   90.00
_cell.angle_beta   90.00
_cell.angle_gamma   90.00
#
_symmetry.space_group_name_H-M   'P 1'
#
loop_
_entity.id
_entity.type
_entity.pdbx_description
1 polymer ?
#
loop_
_entity_poly.entity_id
_entity_poly.type
_entity_poly.pdbx_seq_one_letter_code
_entity_poly.pdbx_strand_id
1 'polypeptide(L)'
;MKAAIRSDNPVILFEHVLLYNLKETIPDEEYVCNLEEAEMVRPGEHITILTYSRMRYHVMQAAKTLVNKGYDPEVIDIRSLKPFDLYTIGNSVKKTHRVLIVEECMRTGRIRASLTAAINENFNDYLDAPVR
;
A
#
# COMPACT_ATOMS: atom_id res chain seq x y z
N MET A 1 4.09 -15.18 3.88
CA MET A 1 3.77 -16.62 3.77
C MET A 1 3.65 -17.31 5.14
N LYS A 2 4.68 -17.30 6.00
CA LYS A 2 4.62 -17.98 7.33
C LYS A 2 3.37 -17.65 8.14
N ALA A 3 3.00 -16.37 8.22
CA ALA A 3 1.80 -15.93 8.92
C ALA A 3 0.49 -16.49 8.33
N ALA A 4 0.42 -16.66 7.00
CA ALA A 4 -0.73 -17.26 6.33
C ALA A 4 -0.87 -18.75 6.64
N ILE A 5 0.26 -19.48 6.74
CA ILE A 5 0.28 -20.90 7.09
C ILE A 5 -0.10 -21.12 8.56
N ARG A 6 0.32 -20.20 9.44
CA ARG A 6 0.07 -20.26 10.89
C ARG A 6 -1.30 -19.69 11.31
N SER A 7 -2.06 -19.13 10.37
CA SER A 7 -3.36 -18.51 10.63
C SER A 7 -4.43 -19.59 10.83
N ASP A 8 -5.27 -19.41 11.85
CA ASP A 8 -6.47 -20.25 12.06
C ASP A 8 -7.59 -19.96 11.06
N ASN A 9 -7.48 -18.85 10.31
CA ASN A 9 -8.43 -18.44 9.27
C ASN A 9 -7.93 -18.81 7.86
N PRO A 10 -8.82 -19.07 6.89
CA PRO A 10 -8.44 -19.29 5.50
C PRO A 10 -7.80 -18.03 4.90
N VAL A 11 -6.60 -18.17 4.35
CA VAL A 11 -5.85 -17.07 3.73
C VAL A 11 -5.59 -17.36 2.26
N ILE A 12 -5.91 -16.40 1.40
CA ILE A 12 -5.52 -16.41 -0.01
C ILE A 12 -4.29 -15.51 -0.16
N LEU A 13 -3.18 -16.08 -0.62
CA LEU A 13 -1.94 -15.36 -0.86
C LEU A 13 -1.66 -15.31 -2.37
N PHE A 14 -1.42 -14.11 -2.88
CA PHE A 14 -1.10 -13.89 -4.29
C PHE A 14 0.38 -13.62 -4.47
N GLU A 15 1.06 -14.50 -5.21
CA GLU A 15 2.46 -14.31 -5.60
C GLU A 15 2.51 -13.76 -7.02
N HIS A 16 3.10 -12.59 -7.16
CA HIS A 16 3.21 -11.97 -8.47
C HIS A 16 4.38 -12.57 -9.24
N VAL A 17 4.10 -13.33 -10.31
CA VAL A 17 5.09 -14.10 -11.09
C VAL A 17 6.30 -13.27 -11.52
N LEU A 18 6.09 -12.03 -11.96
CA LEU A 18 7.18 -11.14 -12.40
C LEU A 18 8.12 -10.65 -11.27
N LEU A 19 7.80 -10.93 -10.00
CA LEU A 19 8.64 -10.59 -8.86
C LEU A 19 9.57 -11.73 -8.43
N TYR A 20 9.43 -12.95 -8.96
CA TYR A 20 10.28 -14.08 -8.55
C TYR A 20 11.78 -13.88 -8.81
N ASN A 21 12.14 -13.06 -9.79
CA ASN A 21 13.54 -12.76 -10.11
C ASN A 21 14.11 -11.60 -9.28
N LEU A 22 13.29 -10.96 -8.45
CA LEU A 22 13.74 -9.88 -7.58
C LEU A 22 14.57 -10.45 -6.43
N LYS A 23 15.72 -9.83 -6.17
CA LYS A 23 16.61 -10.20 -5.07
C LYS A 23 16.59 -9.11 -4.02
N GLU A 24 16.25 -9.49 -2.80
CA GLU A 24 16.34 -8.64 -1.61
C GLU A 24 17.12 -9.40 -0.53
N THR A 25 17.75 -8.66 0.38
CA THR A 25 18.40 -9.27 1.55
C THR A 25 17.32 -9.56 2.58
N ILE A 26 17.22 -10.81 3.01
CA ILE A 26 16.29 -11.25 4.05
C ILE A 26 17.07 -11.59 5.33
N PRO A 27 16.51 -11.34 6.52
CA PRO A 27 17.12 -11.81 7.77
C PRO A 27 17.28 -13.33 7.78
N ASP A 28 18.41 -13.81 8.33
CA ASP A 28 18.65 -15.24 8.57
C ASP A 28 17.76 -15.79 9.69
N GLU A 29 17.38 -14.93 10.63
CA GLU A 29 16.51 -15.28 11.75
C GLU A 29 15.05 -15.48 11.31
N GLU A 30 14.32 -16.32 12.04
CA GLU A 30 12.90 -16.48 11.78
C GLU A 30 12.13 -15.22 12.18
N TYR A 31 11.48 -14.60 11.20
CA TYR A 31 10.49 -13.55 11.42
C TYR A 31 9.13 -13.93 10.84
N VAL A 32 8.07 -13.38 11.44
CA VAL A 32 6.69 -13.49 10.98
C VAL A 32 6.15 -12.08 10.83
N CYS A 33 5.65 -11.74 9.65
CA CYS A 33 4.97 -10.46 9.44
C CYS A 33 3.49 -10.57 9.80
N ASN A 34 2.91 -9.50 10.31
CA ASN A 34 1.47 -9.38 10.44
C ASN A 34 0.81 -9.43 9.06
N LEU A 35 -0.31 -10.14 8.96
CA LEU A 35 -1.06 -10.28 7.69
C LEU A 35 -1.83 -9.02 7.35
N GLU A 36 -2.34 -8.32 8.36
CA GLU A 36 -3.32 -7.23 8.23
C GLU A 36 -2.69 -5.84 8.37
N GLU A 37 -1.36 -5.75 8.45
CA GLU A 37 -0.64 -4.52 8.67
C GLU A 37 -0.06 -4.00 7.35
N ALA A 38 -0.33 -2.72 7.05
CA ALA A 38 0.28 -2.03 5.93
C ALA A 38 1.73 -1.64 6.25
N GLU A 39 2.59 -1.61 5.24
CA GLU A 39 4.00 -1.25 5.40
C GLU A 39 4.24 0.18 4.94
N MET A 40 4.85 0.98 5.81
CA MET A 40 5.37 2.30 5.48
C MET A 40 6.68 2.14 4.69
N VAL A 41 6.60 2.15 3.36
CA VAL A 41 7.77 1.96 2.48
C VAL A 41 8.62 3.22 2.42
N ARG A 42 7.99 4.39 2.44
CA ARG A 42 8.68 5.69 2.44
C ARG A 42 7.83 6.72 3.18
N PRO A 43 8.35 7.39 4.22
CA PRO A 43 7.65 8.51 4.85
C PRO A 43 7.65 9.73 3.92
N GLY A 44 6.59 10.52 3.95
CA GLY A 44 6.54 11.82 3.28
C GLY A 44 5.38 12.69 3.76
N GLU A 45 5.24 13.89 3.20
CA GLU A 45 4.26 14.88 3.68
C GLU A 45 3.30 15.40 2.60
N HIS A 46 3.64 15.34 1.32
CA HIS A 46 2.85 16.04 0.29
C HIS A 46 1.64 15.25 -0.23
N ILE A 47 1.75 13.92 -0.32
CA ILE A 47 0.69 13.05 -0.84
C ILE A 47 0.90 11.63 -0.34
N THR A 48 -0.18 10.94 0.02
CA THR A 48 -0.17 9.51 0.31
C THR A 48 -0.37 8.71 -0.96
N ILE A 49 0.58 7.83 -1.28
CA ILE A 49 0.49 6.88 -2.37
C ILE A 49 0.27 5.49 -1.79
N LEU A 50 -0.90 4.93 -2.02
CA LEU A 50 -1.25 3.55 -1.64
C LEU A 50 -0.99 2.63 -2.82
N THR A 51 -0.30 1.52 -2.58
CA THR A 51 -0.01 0.54 -3.62
C THR A 51 0.09 -0.87 -3.03
N TYR A 52 0.23 -1.88 -3.88
CA TYR A 52 0.45 -3.25 -3.45
C TYR A 52 1.18 -4.05 -4.53
N SER A 53 1.81 -5.15 -4.10
CA SER A 53 2.43 -6.13 -5.00
C SER A 53 3.47 -5.48 -5.92
N ARG A 54 3.47 -5.81 -7.22
CA ARG A 54 4.42 -5.31 -8.20
C ARG A 54 4.42 -3.79 -8.34
N MET A 55 3.28 -3.14 -8.13
CA MET A 55 3.19 -1.69 -8.27
C MET A 55 4.02 -0.94 -7.23
N ARG A 56 4.34 -1.54 -6.07
CA ARG A 56 5.26 -0.94 -5.08
C ARG A 56 6.59 -0.52 -5.71
N TYR A 57 7.18 -1.37 -6.54
CA TYR A 57 8.49 -1.13 -7.12
C TYR A 57 8.45 -0.02 -8.18
N HIS A 58 7.38 0.02 -8.98
CA HIS A 58 7.14 1.09 -9.95
C HIS A 58 6.93 2.42 -9.26
N VAL A 59 6.12 2.45 -8.19
CA VAL A 59 5.90 3.64 -7.37
C VAL A 59 7.21 4.12 -6.76
N MET A 60 8.04 3.23 -6.21
CA MET A 60 9.32 3.63 -5.63
C MET A 60 10.31 4.18 -6.65
N GLN A 61 10.30 3.69 -7.90
CA GLN A 61 11.08 4.29 -8.99
C GLN A 61 10.57 5.70 -9.35
N ALA A 62 9.25 5.87 -9.45
CA ALA A 62 8.64 7.18 -9.70
C ALA A 62 8.88 8.16 -8.54
N ALA A 63 8.81 7.69 -7.30
CA ALA A 63 9.06 8.48 -6.09
C ALA A 63 10.47 9.08 -6.08
N LYS A 64 11.50 8.32 -6.50
CA LYS A 64 12.87 8.86 -6.66
C LYS A 64 12.91 10.06 -7.61
N THR A 65 12.17 9.98 -8.71
CA THR A 65 12.08 11.07 -9.69
C THR A 65 11.32 12.28 -9.12
N LEU A 66 10.25 12.04 -8.35
CA LEU A 66 9.47 13.08 -7.70
C LEU A 66 10.29 13.82 -6.62
N VAL A 67 11.07 13.09 -5.82
CA VAL A 67 11.98 13.66 -4.83
C VAL A 67 13.02 14.56 -5.48
N ASN A 68 13.61 14.13 -6.60
CA ASN A 68 14.56 14.97 -7.36
C ASN A 68 13.91 16.24 -7.93
N LYS A 69 12.59 16.27 -8.08
CA LYS A 69 11.82 17.45 -8.51
C LYS A 69 11.31 18.29 -7.33
N GLY A 70 11.66 17.95 -6.09
CA GLY A 70 11.26 18.67 -4.87
C GLY A 70 9.90 18.25 -4.28
N TYR A 71 9.34 17.11 -4.72
CA TYR A 71 8.11 16.56 -4.13
C TYR A 71 8.43 15.47 -3.11
N ASP A 72 7.62 15.39 -2.06
CA ASP A 72 7.80 14.43 -0.96
C ASP A 72 6.60 13.47 -0.83
N PRO A 73 6.50 12.43 -1.67
CA PRO A 73 5.39 11.48 -1.64
C PRO A 73 5.57 10.42 -0.55
N GLU A 74 4.61 10.31 0.36
CA GLU A 74 4.50 9.16 1.26
C GLU A 74 4.07 7.92 0.47
N VAL A 75 4.72 6.78 0.69
CA VAL A 75 4.41 5.52 0.00
C VAL A 75 4.10 4.43 1.02
N ILE A 76 2.92 3.85 0.90
CA ILE A 76 2.43 2.76 1.73
C ILE A 76 2.08 1.57 0.85
N ASP A 77 2.64 0.40 1.18
CA ASP A 77 2.19 -0.87 0.63
C ASP A 77 1.11 -1.44 1.55
N ILE A 78 -0.12 -1.56 1.03
CA ILE A 78 -1.26 -1.99 1.87
C ILE A 78 -1.18 -3.47 2.28
N ARG A 79 -0.38 -4.29 1.57
CA ARG A 79 -0.13 -5.73 1.79
C ARG A 79 -1.37 -6.63 1.82
N SER A 80 -2.31 -6.38 2.74
CA SER A 80 -3.61 -7.01 2.82
C SER A 80 -4.64 -6.29 1.96
N LEU A 81 -5.38 -7.07 1.15
CA LEU A 81 -6.51 -6.57 0.39
C LEU A 81 -7.84 -6.71 1.15
N LYS A 82 -7.86 -7.54 2.20
CA LYS A 82 -9.01 -7.74 3.09
C LYS A 82 -8.55 -8.46 4.38
N PRO A 83 -8.75 -7.85 5.57
CA PRO A 83 -9.18 -6.47 5.78
C PRO A 83 -8.11 -5.45 5.39
N PHE A 84 -8.51 -4.18 5.17
CA PHE A 84 -7.55 -3.08 4.98
C PHE A 84 -7.07 -2.55 6.34
N ASP A 85 -5.79 -2.17 6.42
CA ASP A 85 -5.25 -1.44 7.56
C ASP A 85 -5.68 0.04 7.53
N LEU A 86 -6.91 0.30 7.99
CA LEU A 86 -7.47 1.65 8.03
C LEU A 86 -6.76 2.55 9.04
N TYR A 87 -6.06 1.98 10.04
CA TYR A 87 -5.33 2.77 11.02
C TYR A 87 -4.12 3.45 10.37
N THR A 88 -3.26 2.68 9.70
CA THR A 88 -2.07 3.20 9.02
C THR A 88 -2.47 4.14 7.87
N ILE A 89 -3.47 3.74 7.07
CA ILE A 89 -3.99 4.58 5.98
C ILE A 89 -4.55 5.89 6.55
N GLY A 90 -5.39 5.83 7.58
CA GLY A 90 -6.00 7.00 8.18
C GLY A 90 -4.99 8.00 8.74
N ASN A 91 -3.94 7.53 9.40
CA ASN A 91 -2.86 8.40 9.90
C ASN A 91 -2.13 9.12 8.76
N SER A 92 -1.89 8.43 7.65
CA SER A 92 -1.27 9.01 6.46
C SER A 92 -2.18 10.03 5.77
N VAL A 93 -3.48 9.71 5.61
CA VAL A 93 -4.48 10.62 5.04
C VAL A 93 -4.60 11.91 5.84
N LYS A 94 -4.65 11.81 7.18
CA LYS A 94 -4.70 12.97 8.08
C LYS A 94 -3.48 13.87 7.99
N LYS A 95 -2.34 13.32 7.55
CA LYS A 95 -1.09 14.06 7.42
C LYS A 95 -0.96 14.75 6.05
N THR A 96 -1.29 14.04 4.97
CA THR A 96 -1.02 14.53 3.61
C THR A 96 -2.24 15.14 2.92
N HIS A 97 -3.45 14.87 3.43
CA HIS A 97 -4.73 15.34 2.91
C HIS A 97 -5.05 14.95 1.46
N ARG A 98 -4.20 14.15 0.81
CA ARG A 98 -4.31 13.77 -0.61
C ARG A 98 -3.90 12.33 -0.78
N VAL A 99 -4.69 11.58 -1.55
CA VAL A 99 -4.46 10.14 -1.76
C VAL A 99 -4.44 9.80 -3.24
N LEU A 100 -3.44 9.02 -3.63
CA LEU A 100 -3.32 8.38 -4.94
C LEU A 100 -3.18 6.87 -4.73
N ILE A 101 -4.00 6.07 -5.40
CA ILE A 101 -3.93 4.62 -5.35
C ILE A 101 -3.37 4.09 -6.68
N VAL A 102 -2.30 3.32 -6.60
CA VAL A 102 -1.61 2.74 -7.76
C VAL A 102 -1.71 1.21 -7.72
N GLU A 103 -2.41 0.66 -8.70
CA GLU A 103 -2.64 -0.77 -8.88
C GLU A 103 -2.49 -1.17 -10.36
N GLU A 104 -2.29 -2.46 -10.63
CA GLU A 104 -2.12 -3.00 -11.99
C GLU A 104 -3.45 -3.35 -12.67
N CYS A 105 -4.52 -3.54 -11.89
CA CYS A 105 -5.81 -4.04 -12.38
C CYS A 105 -6.54 -3.06 -13.32
N MET A 106 -7.41 -3.61 -14.19
CA MET A 106 -8.27 -2.83 -15.09
C MET A 106 -9.23 -1.90 -14.35
N ARG A 107 -9.80 -0.91 -15.05
CA ARG A 107 -10.58 0.19 -14.43
C ARG A 107 -11.79 -0.27 -13.61
N THR A 108 -12.45 -1.33 -14.02
CA THR A 108 -13.71 -1.79 -13.44
C THR A 108 -13.49 -3.04 -12.58
N GLY A 109 -14.12 -3.11 -11.41
CA GLY A 109 -14.03 -4.29 -10.51
C GLY A 109 -12.71 -4.43 -9.74
N ARG A 110 -11.90 -3.38 -9.73
CA ARG A 110 -10.60 -3.28 -9.08
C ARG A 110 -10.69 -3.07 -7.56
N ILE A 111 -9.65 -3.47 -6.83
CA ILE A 111 -9.55 -3.29 -5.38
C ILE A 111 -9.55 -1.81 -4.99
N ARG A 112 -8.94 -0.94 -5.82
CA ARG A 112 -9.01 0.52 -5.60
C ARG A 112 -10.44 1.02 -5.41
N ALA A 113 -11.46 0.45 -6.07
CA ALA A 113 -12.82 0.93 -5.88
C ALA A 113 -13.29 0.75 -4.43
N SER A 114 -13.07 -0.43 -3.86
CA SER A 114 -13.38 -0.72 -2.46
C SER A 114 -12.51 0.09 -1.50
N LEU A 115 -11.22 0.27 -1.83
CA LEU A 115 -10.30 1.06 -1.01
C LEU A 115 -10.68 2.56 -1.00
N THR A 116 -11.00 3.13 -2.17
CA THR A 116 -11.51 4.50 -2.28
C THR A 116 -12.80 4.69 -1.49
N ALA A 117 -13.73 3.73 -1.56
CA ALA A 117 -14.97 3.79 -0.77
C ALA A 117 -14.68 3.79 0.74
N ALA A 118 -13.82 2.87 1.21
CA ALA A 118 -13.43 2.80 2.61
C ALA A 118 -12.75 4.09 3.11
N ILE A 119 -11.88 4.70 2.28
CA ILE A 119 -11.22 5.96 2.62
C ILE A 119 -12.23 7.10 2.70
N ASN A 120 -13.14 7.22 1.73
CA ASN A 120 -14.16 8.27 1.77
C ASN A 120 -15.13 8.08 2.95
N GLU A 121 -15.52 6.86 3.27
CA GLU A 121 -16.42 6.59 4.40
C GLU A 121 -15.80 6.97 5.75
N ASN A 122 -14.50 6.71 5.93
CA ASN A 122 -13.83 6.89 7.22
C ASN A 122 -13.07 8.23 7.36
N PHE A 123 -12.63 8.83 6.25
CA PHE A 123 -11.66 9.92 6.26
C PHE A 123 -11.97 11.08 5.29
N ASN A 124 -13.17 11.16 4.72
CA ASN A 124 -13.51 12.22 3.75
C ASN A 124 -13.26 13.64 4.28
N ASP A 125 -13.50 13.89 5.57
CA ASP A 125 -13.30 15.22 6.18
C ASP A 125 -11.84 15.69 6.19
N TYR A 126 -10.89 14.77 6.00
CA TYR A 126 -9.46 15.08 5.94
C TYR A 126 -8.95 15.24 4.50
N LEU A 127 -9.76 14.97 3.48
CA LEU A 127 -9.34 15.00 2.09
C LEU A 127 -9.53 16.39 1.47
N ASP A 128 -8.44 16.99 0.99
CA ASP A 128 -8.46 18.24 0.21
C ASP A 128 -8.92 18.03 -1.24
N ALA A 129 -8.88 16.79 -1.72
CA ALA A 129 -9.22 16.42 -3.08
C ALA A 129 -9.76 14.99 -3.15
N PRO A 130 -10.58 14.66 -4.17
CA PRO A 130 -11.04 13.29 -4.37
C PRO A 130 -9.87 12.32 -4.54
N VAL A 131 -9.98 11.14 -3.91
CA VAL A 131 -9.02 10.04 -4.04
C VAL A 131 -8.83 9.68 -5.52
N ARG A 132 -7.56 9.56 -5.95
CA ARG A 132 -7.18 9.28 -7.34
C ARG A 132 -6.69 7.87 -7.56
#